data_AF-A0A924DRN6-F1
#
_entry.id   AF-A0A924DRN6-F1
#
_cell.length_a   1.000
_cell.length_b   1.000
_cell.length_c   1.000
_cell.angle_alpha   90.00
_cell.angle_beta   90.00
_cell.angle_gamma   90.00
#
_symmetry.space_group_name_H-M   'P 1'
#
loop_
_entity.id
_entity.type
_entity.pdbx_description
1 polymer ?
#
loop_
_entity_poly.entity_id
_entity_poly.type
_entity_poly.pdbx_seq_one_letter_code
_entity_poly.pdbx_strand_id
1 'polypeptide(L)'
;MTRLIVFLSVLTGFILILVLYTFKTFPVSNDKFDLKKTETTYNTHAAKVLEVTAPKEVEAAGEVVEVEYAPVVDLNTPQLVAGNKIFGQCIACHGKGGEGKASQKAPHIGGQYDWYIEKQLTDMKAGARINVAMNTILKGLSPQDMKDVAAYVTKLPWSKEKYLAAQQPAKK
;
A
#
# COMPACT_ATOMS: atom_id res chain seq x y z
N MET A 1 16.66 -32.66 37.03
CA MET A 1 17.12 -31.28 36.77
C MET A 1 18.37 -31.24 35.90
N THR A 2 19.45 -31.94 36.24
CA THR A 2 20.70 -31.99 35.44
C THR A 2 20.51 -32.42 33.97
N ARG A 3 19.66 -33.41 33.67
CA ARG A 3 19.39 -33.84 32.28
C ARG A 3 18.70 -32.77 31.42
N LEU A 4 17.81 -31.97 32.01
CA LEU A 4 17.11 -30.89 31.30
C LEU A 4 18.05 -29.72 30.99
N ILE A 5 18.93 -29.38 31.94
CA ILE A 5 19.92 -28.32 31.76
C ILE A 5 20.90 -28.67 30.64
N VAL A 6 21.42 -29.90 30.61
CA VAL A 6 22.32 -30.37 29.55
C VAL A 6 21.63 -30.35 28.18
N PHE A 7 20.38 -30.81 28.09
CA PHE A 7 19.62 -30.79 26.85
C PHE A 7 19.42 -29.36 26.31
N LEU A 8 19.03 -28.42 27.18
CA LEU A 8 18.84 -27.02 26.79
C LEU A 8 20.15 -26.35 26.35
N SER A 9 21.27 -26.62 27.03
CA SER A 9 22.58 -26.09 26.64
C SER A 9 23.07 -26.64 25.28
N VAL A 10 22.80 -27.90 24.97
CA VAL A 10 23.15 -28.49 23.66
C VAL A 10 22.25 -27.92 22.56
N LEU A 11 20.95 -27.78 22.83
CA LEU A 11 19.99 -27.23 21.86
C LEU A 11 20.30 -25.78 21.50
N THR A 12 20.62 -24.94 22.49
CA THR A 12 21.02 -23.55 22.23
C THR A 12 22.33 -23.47 21.46
N GLY A 13 23.31 -24.33 21.79
CA GLY A 13 24.55 -24.43 21.02
C GLY A 13 24.33 -24.82 19.56
N PHE A 14 23.46 -25.81 19.31
CA PHE A 14 23.13 -26.25 17.96
C PHE A 14 22.41 -25.17 17.13
N ILE A 15 21.43 -24.49 17.73
CA ILE A 15 20.73 -23.36 17.08
C ILE A 15 21.73 -22.26 16.74
N LEU A 16 22.63 -21.92 17.65
CA LEU A 16 23.62 -20.86 17.43
C LEU A 16 24.60 -21.22 16.30
N ILE A 17 25.01 -22.49 16.21
CA ILE A 17 25.83 -23.00 15.10
C ILE A 17 25.09 -22.90 13.77
N LEU A 18 23.82 -23.33 13.71
CA LEU A 18 23.01 -23.25 12.50
C LEU A 18 22.84 -21.80 12.03
N VAL A 19 22.53 -20.89 12.97
CA VAL A 19 22.39 -19.46 12.69
C VAL A 19 23.70 -18.89 12.15
N LEU A 20 24.83 -19.09 12.84
CA LEU A 20 26.13 -18.57 12.39
C LEU A 20 26.58 -19.18 11.04
N TYR A 21 26.24 -20.43 10.78
CA TYR A 21 26.53 -21.07 9.49
C TYR A 21 25.76 -20.41 8.34
N THR A 22 24.47 -20.14 8.54
CA THR A 22 23.66 -19.43 7.53
C THR A 22 24.22 -18.04 7.22
N PHE A 23 24.65 -17.28 8.24
CA PHE A 23 25.27 -15.96 8.04
C PHE A 23 26.54 -15.99 7.18
N LYS A 24 27.34 -17.05 7.28
CA LYS A 24 28.58 -17.18 6.50
C LYS A 24 28.34 -17.47 5.02
N THR A 25 27.19 -18.07 4.68
CA THR A 25 26.83 -18.40 3.29
C THR A 25 26.14 -17.27 2.53
N PHE A 26 25.73 -16.20 3.19
CA PHE A 26 25.14 -15.05 2.49
C PHE A 26 26.24 -14.24 1.81
N PRO A 27 26.17 -14.03 0.48
CA PRO A 27 27.12 -13.17 -0.22
C PRO A 27 26.87 -11.72 0.18
N VAL A 28 27.57 -11.24 1.21
CA VAL A 28 27.60 -9.81 1.56
C VAL A 28 28.69 -9.16 0.71
N SER A 29 28.30 -8.43 -0.33
CA SER A 29 29.24 -7.58 -1.08
C SER A 29 29.59 -6.37 -0.22
N ASN A 30 30.87 -6.26 0.16
CA ASN A 30 31.44 -5.07 0.80
C ASN A 30 32.09 -4.13 -0.21
N ASP A 31 31.71 -4.23 -1.49
CA ASP A 31 32.20 -3.32 -2.51
C ASP A 31 31.83 -1.89 -2.13
N LYS A 32 32.81 -0.97 -2.21
CA LYS A 32 32.50 0.45 -2.07
C LYS A 32 31.47 0.84 -3.12
N PHE A 33 30.49 1.61 -2.70
CA PHE A 33 29.44 2.10 -3.59
C PHE A 33 30.08 2.83 -4.79
N ASP A 34 29.80 2.32 -6.00
CA ASP A 34 30.27 2.88 -7.27
C ASP A 34 29.04 3.37 -8.05
N LEU A 35 28.98 4.69 -8.23
CA LEU A 35 27.90 5.37 -8.94
C LEU A 35 27.77 4.88 -10.38
N LYS A 36 28.89 4.68 -11.10
CA LYS A 36 28.85 4.24 -12.51
C LYS A 36 28.38 2.79 -12.62
N LYS A 37 28.82 1.92 -11.71
CA LYS A 37 28.36 0.53 -11.64
C LYS A 37 26.85 0.46 -11.35
N THR A 38 26.39 1.31 -10.44
CA THR A 38 24.96 1.40 -10.07
C THR A 38 24.11 1.95 -11.22
N GLU A 39 24.56 3.02 -11.88
CA GLU A 39 23.90 3.59 -13.05
C GLU A 39 23.80 2.59 -14.21
N THR A 40 24.87 1.86 -14.49
CA THR A 40 24.88 0.80 -15.51
C THR A 40 23.88 -0.31 -15.17
N THR A 41 23.83 -0.72 -13.90
CA THR A 41 22.90 -1.75 -13.41
C THR A 41 21.45 -1.28 -13.51
N TYR A 42 21.19 -0.03 -13.11
CA TYR A 42 19.88 0.61 -13.21
C TYR A 42 19.42 0.71 -14.67
N ASN A 43 20.26 1.19 -15.58
CA ASN A 43 19.92 1.30 -17.00
C ASN A 43 19.65 -0.07 -17.64
N THR A 44 20.42 -1.09 -17.26
CA THR A 44 20.20 -2.47 -17.72
C THR A 44 18.88 -3.03 -17.19
N HIS A 45 18.54 -2.76 -15.93
CA HIS A 45 17.27 -3.20 -15.35
C HIS A 45 16.08 -2.44 -15.96
N ALA A 46 16.21 -1.13 -16.16
CA ALA A 46 15.21 -0.29 -16.80
C ALA A 46 14.91 -0.77 -18.23
N ALA A 47 15.93 -1.14 -19.01
CA ALA A 47 15.74 -1.72 -20.34
C ALA A 47 14.94 -3.04 -20.30
N LYS A 48 15.23 -3.92 -19.34
CA LYS A 48 14.46 -5.16 -19.15
C LYS A 48 13.02 -4.90 -18.72
N VAL A 49 12.79 -3.89 -17.87
CA VAL A 49 11.44 -3.49 -17.49
C VAL A 49 10.69 -3.00 -18.73
N LEU A 50 11.30 -2.13 -19.54
CA LEU A 50 10.70 -1.64 -20.79
C LEU A 50 10.38 -2.78 -21.77
N GLU A 51 11.22 -3.80 -21.87
CA GLU A 51 10.96 -5.00 -22.69
C GLU A 51 9.74 -5.79 -22.19
N VAL A 52 9.64 -5.99 -20.87
CA VAL A 52 8.55 -6.79 -20.26
C VAL A 52 7.24 -5.99 -20.17
N THR A 53 7.31 -4.68 -20.03
CA THR A 53 6.14 -3.79 -19.95
C THR A 53 5.76 -3.16 -21.29
N ALA A 54 6.51 -3.45 -22.36
CA ALA A 54 6.13 -3.04 -23.69
C ALA A 54 4.72 -3.60 -23.97
N PRO A 55 3.75 -2.74 -24.32
CA PRO A 55 2.43 -3.23 -24.70
C PRO A 55 2.63 -4.17 -25.88
N LYS A 56 2.17 -5.42 -25.76
CA LYS A 56 2.00 -6.25 -26.95
C LYS A 56 1.05 -5.48 -27.86
N GLU A 57 1.47 -5.22 -29.09
CA GLU A 57 0.61 -4.62 -30.11
C GLU A 57 -0.63 -5.49 -30.25
N VAL A 58 -1.71 -5.08 -29.58
CA VAL A 58 -3.04 -5.59 -29.84
C VAL A 58 -3.52 -4.74 -31.00
N GLU A 59 -3.64 -5.35 -32.18
CA GLU A 59 -4.13 -4.64 -33.36
C GLU A 59 -5.45 -3.96 -33.02
N ALA A 60 -5.48 -2.65 -33.23
CA ALA A 60 -6.58 -1.77 -32.88
C ALA A 60 -7.81 -2.09 -33.75
N ALA A 61 -8.58 -3.09 -33.35
CA ALA A 61 -9.91 -3.35 -33.87
C ALA A 61 -10.94 -2.86 -32.84
N GLY A 62 -11.05 -1.54 -32.72
CA GLY A 62 -12.05 -0.88 -31.90
C GLY A 62 -11.76 0.60 -31.75
N GLU A 63 -12.75 1.44 -32.09
CA GLU A 63 -12.76 2.87 -31.84
C GLU A 63 -12.27 3.18 -30.43
N VAL A 64 -11.24 4.04 -30.32
CA VAL A 64 -10.76 4.52 -29.02
C VAL A 64 -11.80 5.51 -28.49
N VAL A 65 -12.82 4.97 -27.85
CA VAL A 65 -13.73 5.76 -27.03
C VAL A 65 -12.91 6.24 -25.83
N GLU A 66 -12.79 7.55 -25.69
CA GLU A 66 -12.33 8.16 -24.45
C GLU A 66 -13.37 7.84 -23.36
N VAL A 67 -13.22 6.68 -22.73
CA VAL A 67 -14.06 6.31 -21.60
C VAL A 67 -13.57 7.18 -20.45
N GLU A 68 -14.40 8.14 -20.04
CA GLU A 68 -14.26 8.76 -18.73
C GLU A 68 -14.34 7.63 -17.71
N TYR A 69 -13.18 7.15 -17.26
CA TYR A 69 -13.06 6.12 -16.22
C TYR A 69 -13.51 6.72 -14.88
N ALA A 70 -14.82 6.96 -14.75
CA ALA A 70 -15.47 6.84 -13.48
C ALA A 70 -15.29 5.36 -13.07
N PRO A 71 -14.56 5.07 -11.99
CA PRO A 71 -14.36 3.70 -11.55
C PRO A 71 -15.70 3.20 -11.06
N VAL A 72 -16.33 2.33 -11.85
CA VAL A 72 -17.46 1.55 -11.38
C VAL A 72 -16.86 0.45 -10.52
N VAL A 73 -16.81 0.68 -9.20
CA VAL A 73 -16.43 -0.37 -8.25
C VAL A 73 -17.53 -1.43 -8.29
N ASP A 74 -17.21 -2.62 -8.77
CA ASP A 74 -18.14 -3.76 -8.75
C ASP A 74 -18.35 -4.23 -7.30
N LEU A 75 -19.58 -4.08 -6.80
CA LEU A 75 -19.97 -4.43 -5.43
C LEU A 75 -20.42 -5.89 -5.35
N ASN A 76 -19.53 -6.81 -5.70
CA ASN A 76 -19.84 -8.24 -5.81
C ASN A 76 -19.96 -9.00 -4.47
N THR A 77 -19.74 -8.34 -3.33
CA THR A 77 -19.88 -8.95 -2.00
C THR A 77 -20.67 -8.07 -1.03
N PRO A 78 -21.33 -8.66 -0.01
CA PRO A 78 -21.99 -7.89 1.05
C PRO A 78 -21.05 -6.92 1.77
N GLN A 79 -19.78 -7.30 1.95
CA GLN A 79 -18.75 -6.47 2.55
C GLN A 79 -18.51 -5.18 1.73
N LEU A 80 -18.37 -5.30 0.41
CA LEU A 80 -18.18 -4.13 -0.45
C LEU A 80 -19.43 -3.23 -0.48
N VAL A 81 -20.63 -3.81 -0.44
CA VAL A 81 -21.89 -3.04 -0.35
C VAL A 81 -21.96 -2.25 0.95
N ALA A 82 -21.65 -2.87 2.09
CA ALA A 82 -21.59 -2.21 3.39
C ALA A 82 -20.51 -1.12 3.41
N GLY A 83 -19.32 -1.43 2.90
CA GLY A 83 -18.19 -0.50 2.80
C GLY A 83 -18.51 0.73 1.97
N ASN A 84 -19.15 0.57 0.82
CA ASN A 84 -19.60 1.67 -0.03
C ASN A 84 -20.60 2.59 0.70
N LYS A 85 -21.56 2.02 1.43
CA LYS A 85 -22.53 2.79 2.22
C LYS A 85 -21.84 3.64 3.29
N ILE A 86 -20.84 3.08 3.97
CA ILE A 86 -20.04 3.80 4.97
C ILE A 86 -19.19 4.89 4.31
N PHE A 87 -18.60 4.58 3.15
CA PHE A 87 -17.72 5.50 2.42
C PHE A 87 -18.41 6.82 2.02
N GLY A 88 -19.73 6.85 1.91
CA GLY A 88 -20.50 8.09 1.71
C GLY A 88 -20.15 9.20 2.70
N GLN A 89 -19.77 8.86 3.93
CA GLN A 89 -19.34 9.83 4.97
C GLN A 89 -17.91 10.34 4.73
N CYS A 90 -17.09 9.62 3.98
CA CYS A 90 -15.68 9.91 3.73
C CYS A 90 -15.48 10.92 2.58
N ILE A 91 -16.42 10.93 1.61
CA ILE A 91 -16.33 11.67 0.34
C ILE A 91 -16.12 13.18 0.55
N ALA A 92 -16.72 13.75 1.60
CA ALA A 92 -16.64 15.18 1.89
C ALA A 92 -15.19 15.67 1.95
N CYS A 93 -14.30 14.88 2.56
CA CYS A 93 -12.88 15.19 2.71
C CYS A 93 -12.00 14.40 1.73
N HIS A 94 -12.27 13.11 1.54
CA HIS A 94 -11.40 12.22 0.75
C HIS A 94 -11.76 12.14 -0.73
N GLY A 95 -12.86 12.74 -1.18
CA GLY A 95 -13.29 12.68 -2.58
C GLY A 95 -14.02 11.39 -2.94
N LYS A 96 -14.65 11.37 -4.12
CA LYS A 96 -15.53 10.27 -4.53
C LYS A 96 -14.74 9.03 -4.95
N GLY A 97 -13.56 9.23 -5.53
CA GLY A 97 -12.60 8.18 -5.87
C GLY A 97 -11.53 7.98 -4.79
N GLY A 98 -11.65 8.64 -3.63
CA GLY A 98 -10.61 8.62 -2.60
C GLY A 98 -9.37 9.43 -3.01
N GLU A 99 -9.50 10.38 -3.93
CA GLU A 99 -8.40 11.19 -4.48
C GLU A 99 -7.75 12.16 -3.47
N GLY A 100 -8.44 12.44 -2.36
CA GLY A 100 -8.03 13.41 -1.35
C GLY A 100 -8.35 14.85 -1.74
N LYS A 101 -8.31 15.75 -0.75
CA LYS A 101 -8.53 17.19 -0.93
C LYS A 101 -7.48 17.98 -0.16
N ALA A 102 -6.61 18.68 -0.89
CA ALA A 102 -5.54 19.48 -0.31
C ALA A 102 -6.07 20.58 0.63
N SER A 103 -7.19 21.23 0.29
CA SER A 103 -7.84 22.25 1.12
C SER A 103 -8.31 21.73 2.48
N GLN A 104 -8.58 20.43 2.59
CA GLN A 104 -9.00 19.76 3.82
C GLN A 104 -7.84 19.03 4.51
N LYS A 105 -6.62 19.11 3.95
CA LYS A 105 -5.47 18.26 4.34
C LYS A 105 -5.82 16.77 4.38
N ALA A 106 -6.77 16.35 3.55
CA ALA A 106 -7.26 14.98 3.48
C ALA A 106 -6.42 14.21 2.45
N PRO A 107 -5.73 13.13 2.85
CA PRO A 107 -4.87 12.39 1.95
C PRO A 107 -5.68 11.60 0.92
N HIS A 108 -5.01 11.26 -0.19
CA HIS A 108 -5.45 10.24 -1.12
C HIS A 108 -5.50 8.89 -0.41
N ILE A 109 -6.62 8.20 -0.50
CA ILE A 109 -6.85 6.87 0.07
C ILE A 109 -7.29 5.83 -0.96
N GLY A 110 -7.73 6.26 -2.16
CA GLY A 110 -8.16 5.33 -3.22
C GLY A 110 -7.06 4.33 -3.60
N GLY A 111 -7.42 3.05 -3.70
CA GLY A 111 -6.49 1.98 -4.08
C GLY A 111 -5.43 1.64 -3.03
N GLN A 112 -5.51 2.22 -1.82
CA GLN A 112 -4.63 1.84 -0.72
C GLN A 112 -5.02 0.47 -0.16
N TYR A 113 -4.04 -0.28 0.34
CA TYR A 113 -4.26 -1.60 0.92
C TYR A 113 -5.23 -1.55 2.10
N ASP A 114 -6.15 -2.50 2.12
CA ASP A 114 -7.18 -2.68 3.14
C ASP A 114 -6.60 -2.76 4.56
N TRP A 115 -5.58 -3.61 4.79
CA TRP A 115 -4.94 -3.77 6.10
C TRP A 115 -4.35 -2.44 6.62
N TYR A 116 -3.84 -1.60 5.72
CA TYR A 116 -3.27 -0.32 6.10
C TYR A 116 -4.37 0.65 6.51
N ILE A 117 -5.45 0.74 5.72
CA ILE A 117 -6.59 1.59 6.03
C ILE A 117 -7.23 1.15 7.35
N GLU A 118 -7.52 -0.14 7.53
CA GLU A 118 -8.06 -0.68 8.77
C GLU A 118 -7.18 -0.32 9.97
N LYS A 119 -5.86 -0.48 9.83
CA LYS A 119 -4.91 -0.11 10.88
C LYS A 119 -4.99 1.38 11.20
N GLN A 120 -4.99 2.27 10.20
CA GLN A 120 -5.05 3.70 10.43
C GLN A 120 -6.35 4.12 11.14
N LEU A 121 -7.49 3.57 10.72
CA LEU A 121 -8.79 3.83 11.35
C LEU A 121 -8.80 3.35 12.80
N THR A 122 -8.26 2.15 13.05
CA THR A 122 -8.18 1.55 14.38
C THR A 122 -7.25 2.34 15.31
N ASP A 123 -6.05 2.68 14.85
CA ASP A 123 -5.09 3.48 15.61
C ASP A 123 -5.66 4.85 15.98
N MET A 124 -6.39 5.48 15.05
CA MET A 124 -7.03 6.77 15.30
C MET A 124 -8.19 6.66 16.30
N LYS A 125 -9.03 5.63 16.16
CA LYS A 125 -10.13 5.38 17.09
C LYS A 125 -9.62 5.07 18.51
N ALA A 126 -8.51 4.36 18.63
CA ALA A 126 -7.85 4.05 19.90
C ALA A 126 -7.04 5.23 20.48
N GLY A 127 -6.85 6.32 19.73
CA GLY A 127 -6.04 7.46 20.14
C GLY A 127 -4.52 7.24 20.02
N ALA A 128 -4.07 6.11 19.48
CA ALA A 128 -2.65 5.87 19.17
C ALA A 128 -2.15 6.77 18.02
N ARG A 129 -3.07 7.19 17.14
CA ARG A 129 -2.82 8.20 16.10
C ARG A 129 -3.80 9.37 16.28
N ILE A 130 -3.30 10.57 16.52
CA ILE A 130 -4.18 11.73 16.75
C ILE A 130 -4.53 12.41 15.43
N ASN A 131 -5.82 12.43 15.08
CA ASN A 131 -6.38 13.28 14.03
C ASN A 131 -7.76 13.78 14.45
N VAL A 132 -7.84 15.06 14.85
CA VAL A 132 -9.07 15.65 15.40
C VAL A 132 -10.23 15.59 14.40
N ALA A 133 -9.97 15.82 13.11
CA ALA A 133 -11.00 15.80 12.07
C ALA A 133 -11.56 14.38 11.87
N MET A 134 -10.68 13.36 11.82
CA MET A 134 -11.11 11.96 11.65
C MET A 134 -11.70 11.33 12.91
N ASN A 135 -11.25 11.72 14.10
CA ASN A 135 -11.77 11.18 15.35
C ASN A 135 -13.29 11.37 15.49
N THR A 136 -13.85 12.46 14.96
CA THR A 136 -15.30 12.70 14.96
C THR A 136 -16.06 11.67 14.11
N ILE A 137 -15.53 11.33 12.93
CA ILE A 137 -16.13 10.33 12.03
C ILE A 137 -16.02 8.93 12.65
N LEU A 138 -14.85 8.60 13.21
CA LEU A 138 -14.55 7.28 13.74
C LEU A 138 -15.36 6.90 14.98
N LYS A 139 -15.92 7.86 15.72
CA LYS A 139 -16.77 7.57 16.89
C LYS A 139 -17.98 6.70 16.54
N GLY A 140 -18.56 6.91 15.35
CA GLY A 140 -19.75 6.19 14.89
C GLY A 140 -19.48 4.82 14.25
N LEU A 141 -18.21 4.47 13.96
CA LEU A 141 -17.88 3.23 13.25
C LEU A 141 -17.56 2.08 14.21
N SER A 142 -18.16 0.92 13.97
CA SER A 142 -17.76 -0.34 14.62
C SER A 142 -16.46 -0.89 14.02
N PRO A 143 -15.80 -1.88 14.68
CA PRO A 143 -14.67 -2.57 14.09
C PRO A 143 -14.98 -3.22 12.74
N GLN A 144 -16.21 -3.71 12.55
CA GLN A 144 -16.62 -4.29 11.27
C GLN A 144 -16.79 -3.20 10.20
N ASP A 145 -17.35 -2.05 10.55
CA ASP A 145 -17.47 -0.92 9.61
C ASP A 145 -16.09 -0.46 9.10
N MET A 146 -15.09 -0.44 9.98
CA MET A 146 -13.72 -0.08 9.60
C MET A 146 -13.09 -1.10 8.63
N LYS A 147 -13.39 -2.39 8.78
CA LYS A 147 -12.98 -3.44 7.83
C LYS A 147 -13.68 -3.30 6.49
N ASP A 148 -14.99 -3.08 6.51
CA ASP A 148 -15.81 -3.02 5.30
C ASP A 148 -15.43 -1.79 4.46
N VAL A 149 -15.25 -0.62 5.09
CA VAL A 149 -14.81 0.58 4.38
C VAL A 149 -13.37 0.44 3.88
N ALA A 150 -12.47 -0.23 4.62
CA ALA A 150 -11.12 -0.50 4.16
C ALA A 150 -11.11 -1.41 2.92
N ALA A 151 -11.92 -2.47 2.94
CA ALA A 151 -12.09 -3.38 1.81
C ALA A 151 -12.71 -2.70 0.58
N TYR A 152 -13.58 -1.70 0.77
CA TYR A 152 -14.11 -0.90 -0.33
C TYR A 152 -13.07 0.08 -0.89
N VAL A 153 -12.34 0.79 -0.02
CA VAL A 153 -11.35 1.80 -0.41
C VAL A 153 -10.22 1.22 -1.27
N THR A 154 -9.82 -0.04 -1.03
CA THR A 154 -8.82 -0.72 -1.88
C THR A 154 -9.29 -0.95 -3.33
N LYS A 155 -10.60 -0.90 -3.61
CA LYS A 155 -11.18 -1.07 -4.95
C LYS A 155 -11.36 0.25 -5.69
N LEU A 156 -11.23 1.37 -4.98
CA LEU A 156 -11.20 2.69 -5.60
C LEU A 156 -9.95 2.83 -6.48
N PRO A 157 -10.00 3.66 -7.53
CA PRO A 157 -8.89 3.83 -8.46
C PRO A 157 -7.71 4.47 -7.74
N TRP A 158 -6.50 4.06 -8.12
CA TRP A 158 -5.31 4.85 -7.83
C TRP A 158 -4.95 5.67 -9.06
N SER A 159 -5.38 6.93 -9.11
CA SER A 159 -5.03 7.82 -10.22
C SER A 159 -3.64 8.44 -10.04
N LYS A 160 -2.61 7.66 -10.39
CA LYS A 160 -1.20 8.04 -10.23
C LYS A 160 -0.89 9.39 -10.91
N GLU A 161 -1.40 9.62 -12.12
CA GLU A 161 -1.14 10.85 -12.87
C GLU A 161 -1.70 12.09 -12.16
N LYS A 162 -2.95 12.02 -11.67
CA LYS A 162 -3.58 13.13 -10.93
C LYS A 162 -2.91 13.38 -9.58
N TYR A 163 -2.52 12.33 -8.87
CA TYR A 163 -1.80 12.44 -7.60
C TYR A 163 -0.45 13.16 -7.78
N LEU A 164 0.33 12.78 -8.79
CA LEU A 164 1.61 13.41 -9.09
C LEU A 164 1.44 14.87 -9.53
N ALA A 165 0.44 15.16 -10.36
CA ALA A 165 0.14 16.53 -10.80
C ALA A 165 -0.22 17.47 -9.64
N ALA A 166 -0.96 16.98 -8.63
CA ALA A 166 -1.35 17.76 -7.46
C ALA A 166 -0.19 18.06 -6.47
N GLN A 167 0.91 17.31 -6.56
CA GLN A 167 2.08 17.46 -5.67
C GLN A 167 3.21 18.29 -6.26
N GLN A 168 3.12 18.66 -7.54
CA GLN A 168 4.11 19.55 -8.13
C GLN A 168 3.94 20.96 -7.53
N PRO A 169 5.01 21.57 -7.00
CA PRO A 169 4.94 22.94 -6.54
C PRO A 169 4.51 23.82 -7.71
N ALA A 170 3.56 24.74 -7.46
CA ALA A 170 3.15 25.72 -8.46
C ALA A 170 4.41 26.38 -9.02
N LYS A 171 4.64 26.22 -10.33
CA LYS A 171 5.73 26.91 -11.02
C LYS A 171 5.56 28.40 -10.73
N LYS A 172 6.50 28.97 -9.98
CA LYS A 172 6.64 30.42 -9.80
C LYS A 172 7.15 31.03 -11.10
#